data_AF-A0A084A250-F1
#
_entry.id   AF-A0A084A250-F1
#
_cell.length_a   1.000
_cell.length_b   1.000
_cell.length_c   1.000
_cell.angle_alpha   90.00
_cell.angle_beta   90.00
_cell.angle_gamma   90.00
#
_symmetry.space_group_name_H-M   'P 1'
#
loop_
_entity.id
_entity.type
_entity.pdbx_description
1 polymer ?
#
loop_
_entity_poly.entity_id
_entity_poly.type
_entity_poly.pdbx_seq_one_letter_code
_entity_poly.pdbx_strand_id
1 'polypeptide(L)' 'MMNSKNYESHRKAIVSKGIPSELLARITDSDIQVINTFLTRIRKLELTPQEKNWVNNTVNAKGL' A
#
# COMPACT_ATOMS: atom_id res chain seq x y z
N MET A 1 16.70 3.77 18.94
CA MET A 1 16.31 4.70 17.85
C MET A 1 15.85 3.85 16.68
N MET A 2 14.54 3.82 16.39
CA MET A 2 14.04 3.11 15.20
C MET A 2 14.61 3.82 13.97
N ASN A 3 15.34 3.07 13.15
CA ASN A 3 16.23 3.55 12.12
C ASN A 3 15.46 4.30 11.00
N SER A 4 15.53 5.64 10.95
CA SER A 4 14.85 6.47 9.92
C SER A 4 15.13 6.02 8.47
N LYS A 5 16.26 5.34 8.20
CA LYS A 5 16.59 4.76 6.89
C LYS A 5 15.58 3.71 6.41
N ASN A 6 14.91 3.03 7.34
CA ASN A 6 13.93 2.00 7.00
C ASN A 6 12.64 2.63 6.45
N TYR A 7 12.22 3.75 7.03
CA TYR A 7 10.98 4.43 6.67
C TYR A 7 11.02 5.11 5.30
N GLU A 8 12.14 5.76 4.95
CA GLU A 8 12.32 6.32 3.61
C GLU A 8 12.26 5.22 2.52
N SER A 9 12.87 4.06 2.79
CA SER A 9 12.83 2.91 1.88
C SER A 9 11.40 2.36 1.73
N HIS A 10 10.63 2.29 2.83
CA HIS A 10 9.22 1.92 2.80
C HIS A 10 8.37 2.91 2.01
N ARG A 11 8.63 4.22 2.13
CA ARG A 11 7.94 5.27 1.37
C ARG A 11 8.23 5.14 -0.13
N LYS A 12 9.50 5.03 -0.54
CA LYS A 12 9.87 4.83 -1.96
C LYS A 12 9.24 3.57 -2.55
N ALA A 13 9.22 2.47 -1.80
CA ALA A 13 8.59 1.23 -2.23
C ALA A 13 7.08 1.34 -2.43
N ILE A 14 6.40 2.24 -1.71
CA ILE A 14 4.96 2.49 -1.87
C ILE A 14 4.68 3.44 -3.04
N VAL A 15 5.50 4.48 -3.26
CA VAL A 15 5.43 5.33 -4.46
C VAL A 15 5.51 4.46 -5.71
N SER A 16 6.44 3.50 -5.76
CA SER A 16 6.59 2.55 -6.87
C SER A 16 5.37 1.65 -7.09
N LYS A 17 4.43 1.57 -6.14
CA LYS A 17 3.19 0.79 -6.23
C LYS A 17 1.98 1.65 -6.63
N GLY A 18 2.19 2.92 -6.96
CA GLY A 18 1.16 3.81 -7.50
C GLY A 18 0.34 4.58 -6.46
N ILE A 19 0.77 4.62 -5.19
CA ILE A 19 0.10 5.47 -4.18
C ILE A 19 0.51 6.93 -4.41
N PRO A 20 -0.44 7.88 -4.48
CA PRO A 20 -0.14 9.29 -4.69
C PRO A 20 0.76 9.88 -3.61
N SER A 21 1.75 10.69 -4.00
CA SER A 21 2.67 11.37 -3.07
C SER A 21 1.94 12.26 -2.06
N GLU A 22 0.83 12.89 -2.48
CA GLU A 22 -0.05 13.69 -1.62
C GLU A 22 -0.69 12.85 -0.50
N LEU A 23 -1.10 11.63 -0.80
CA LEU A 23 -1.64 10.70 0.21
C LEU A 23 -0.52 10.20 1.13
N LEU A 24 0.66 9.92 0.58
CA LEU A 24 1.84 9.51 1.33
C LEU A 24 2.34 10.57 2.32
N ALA A 25 2.14 11.85 2.02
CA ALA A 25 2.47 12.95 2.92
C ALA A 25 1.50 13.05 4.12
N ARG A 26 0.30 12.48 3.99
CA ARG A 26 -0.79 12.56 4.99
C ARG A 26 -0.91 11.33 5.87
N ILE A 27 -0.32 10.21 5.49
CA ILE A 27 -0.36 8.95 6.25
C ILE A 27 0.95 8.74 7.04
N THR A 28 0.86 8.06 8.17
CA THR A 28 2.00 7.83 9.06
C THR A 28 2.86 6.67 8.56
N ASP A 29 4.07 6.58 9.08
CA ASP A 29 4.97 5.47 8.80
C ASP A 29 4.40 4.10 9.24
N SER A 30 3.55 4.06 10.26
CA SER A 30 2.81 2.86 10.66
C SER A 30 1.78 2.44 9.61
N ASP A 31 1.05 3.39 9.03
CA ASP A 31 0.09 3.13 7.95
C ASP A 31 0.79 2.56 6.71
N ILE A 32 1.94 3.15 6.36
CA ILE A 32 2.83 2.69 5.31
C ILE A 32 3.25 1.23 5.53
N GLN A 33 3.59 0.84 6.76
CA GLN A 33 3.97 -0.53 7.08
C GLN A 33 2.79 -1.52 6.92
N VAL A 34 1.58 -1.13 7.34
CA VAL A 34 0.37 -1.93 7.18
C VAL A 34 0.04 -2.14 5.70
N ILE A 35 0.07 -1.07 4.90
CA ILE A 35 -0.15 -1.13 3.44
C ILE A 35 0.85 -2.06 2.77
N ASN A 36 2.14 -1.91 3.09
CA ASN A 36 3.18 -2.76 2.52
C ASN A 36 2.99 -4.24 2.86
N THR A 37 2.58 -4.52 4.10
CA THR A 37 2.31 -5.89 4.56
C THR A 37 1.12 -6.49 3.82
N PHE A 38 0.03 -5.74 3.70
CA PHE A 38 -1.17 -6.15 2.98
C PHE A 38 -0.88 -6.46 1.51
N LEU A 39 -0.24 -5.53 0.80
CA LEU A 39 0.11 -5.72 -0.62
C LEU A 39 1.06 -6.90 -0.84
N THR A 40 1.99 -7.13 0.08
CA THR A 40 2.90 -8.28 0.01
C THR A 40 2.16 -9.60 0.20
N ARG A 41 1.19 -9.65 1.13
CA ARG A 41 0.36 -10.84 1.33
C ARG A 41 -0.53 -11.12 0.12
N ILE A 42 -1.19 -10.09 -0.40
CA ILE A 42 -2.01 -10.22 -1.62
C ILE A 42 -1.20 -10.71 -2.81
N ARG A 43 0.03 -10.22 -3.01
CA ARG A 43 0.90 -10.69 -4.10
C ARG A 43 1.31 -12.16 -3.97
N LYS A 44 1.36 -12.68 -2.74
CA LYS A 44 1.65 -14.10 -2.48
C LYS A 44 0.42 -14.99 -2.60
N LEU A 45 -0.77 -14.39 -2.61
CA LEU A 45 -2.02 -15.10 -2.87
C LEU A 45 -2.22 -15.15 -4.39
N GLU A 46 -2.52 -16.33 -4.90
CA GLU A 46 -3.06 -16.46 -6.25
C GLU A 46 -4.52 -15.99 -6.24
N LEU A 47 -4.71 -14.67 -6.28
CA LEU A 47 -6.05 -14.09 -6.28
C LEU A 47 -6.84 -14.58 -7.49
N THR A 48 -8.04 -15.09 -7.22
CA THR A 48 -9.04 -15.37 -8.23
C THR A 48 -9.45 -14.09 -8.97
N PRO A 49 -10.00 -14.20 -10.19
CA PRO A 49 -10.51 -13.03 -10.93
C PRO A 49 -11.53 -12.21 -10.13
N GLN A 50 -12.37 -12.87 -9.31
CA GLN A 50 -13.34 -12.22 -8.45
C GLN A 50 -12.67 -11.39 -7.35
N GLU A 51 -11.65 -11.93 -6.69
CA GLU A 51 -10.91 -11.22 -5.65
C GLU A 51 -10.13 -10.03 -6.22
N LYS A 52 -9.51 -10.19 -7.39
CA LYS A 52 -8.86 -9.07 -8.10
C LYS A 52 -9.85 -7.96 -8.43
N ASN A 53 -11.02 -8.31 -8.95
CA ASN A 53 -12.07 -7.36 -9.28
C ASN A 53 -12.60 -6.65 -8.02
N TRP A 54 -12.79 -7.37 -6.93
CA TRP A 54 -13.21 -6.79 -5.65
C TRP A 54 -12.18 -5.80 -5.09
N VAL A 55 -10.88 -6.13 -5.12
CA VAL A 55 -9.82 -5.20 -4.68
C VAL A 55 -9.80 -3.95 -5.55
N ASN A 56 -9.83 -4.11 -6.88
CA ASN A 56 -9.84 -2.97 -7.80
C ASN A 56 -11.08 -2.09 -7.61
N ASN A 57 -12.25 -2.68 -7.40
CA ASN A 57 -13.47 -1.92 -7.15
C ASN A 57 -13.43 -1.23 -5.79
N THR A 58 -12.90 -1.87 -4.75
CA THR A 58 -12.79 -1.25 -3.42
C THR A 58 -11.85 -0.03 -3.44
N VAL A 59 -10.77 -0.09 -4.22
CA VAL A 59 -9.84 1.05 -4.36
C VAL A 59 -10.40 2.15 -5.28
N ASN A 60 -11.16 1.79 -6.32
CA ASN A 60 -11.69 2.75 -7.30
C ASN A 60 -13.11 3.26 -6.98
N ALA A 61 -13.85 2.61 -6.10
CA ALA A 61 -15.19 3.02 -5.72
C ALA A 61 -15.12 4.24 -4.81
N LYS A 62 -15.04 5.42 -5.44
CA LYS A 62 -15.43 6.79 -5.03
C LYS A 62 -15.80 7.06 -3.54
N GLY A 63 -15.03 6.53 -2.58
CA GLY A 63 -15.35 6.59 -1.16
C GLY A 63 -14.14 6.51 -0.24
N LEU A 64 -12.94 6.69 -0.78
CA LEU A 64 -11.74 7.15 -0.07
C LEU A 64 -11.30 8.48 -0.68
#